data_AF-D9PG42-F1
#
_entry.id   AF-D9PG42-F1
#
_cell.length_a   1.000
_cell.length_b   1.000
_cell.length_c   1.000
_cell.angle_alpha   90.00
_cell.angle_beta   90.00
_cell.angle_gamma   90.00
#
_symmetry.space_group_name_H-M   'P 1'
#
loop_
_entity.id
_entity.type
_entity.pdbx_description
1 polymer ?
#
loop_
_entity_poly.entity_id
_entity_poly.type
_entity_poly.pdbx_seq_one_letter_code
_entity_poly.pdbx_strand_id
1 'polypeptide(L)'
;MILLFGVSRKYVFSFLIIGIIISVIAYFFILGDYQKKRIDTFFNPKSDLLGSGYNINQANISLGSGGLFGKGLGEGTQSHLAFLPEYETDFIFSAFGEE
;
A
#
# COMPACT_ATOMS: atom_id res chain seq x y z
N MET A 1 18.97 3.24 -13.08
CA MET A 1 20.41 3.37 -13.36
C MET A 1 21.04 2.13 -13.98
N ILE A 2 20.91 0.92 -13.40
CA ILE A 2 21.57 -0.31 -13.91
C ILE A 2 21.27 -0.63 -15.39
N LEU A 3 20.03 -0.41 -15.85
CA LEU A 3 19.65 -0.62 -17.26
C LEU A 3 20.27 0.40 -18.23
N LEU A 4 20.69 1.58 -17.74
CA LEU A 4 21.31 2.65 -18.54
C LEU A 4 22.83 2.49 -18.63
N PHE A 5 23.47 1.83 -17.67
CA PHE A 5 24.93 1.63 -17.60
C PHE A 5 25.45 0.38 -18.34
N GLY A 6 24.64 -0.22 -19.23
CA GLY A 6 25.11 -1.27 -20.13
C GLY A 6 25.38 -2.63 -19.47
N VAL A 7 24.86 -2.89 -18.28
CA VAL A 7 24.94 -4.22 -17.65
C VAL A 7 24.28 -5.25 -18.57
N SER A 8 24.98 -6.37 -18.80
CA SER A 8 24.47 -7.41 -19.71
C SER A 8 23.11 -7.91 -19.25
N ARG A 9 22.13 -7.95 -20.16
CA ARG A 9 20.74 -8.35 -19.86
C ARG A 9 20.67 -9.72 -19.19
N LYS A 10 21.62 -10.62 -19.50
CA LYS A 10 21.71 -11.97 -18.92
C LYS A 10 21.89 -11.94 -17.40
N TYR A 11 22.74 -11.04 -16.88
CA TYR A 11 22.96 -10.93 -15.45
C TYR A 11 21.74 -10.33 -14.73
N VAL A 12 21.07 -9.37 -15.36
CA VAL A 12 19.82 -8.80 -14.82
C VAL A 12 18.74 -9.86 -14.71
N PHE A 13 18.52 -10.65 -15.76
CA PHE A 13 17.54 -11.74 -15.73
C PHE A 13 17.92 -12.84 -14.73
N SER A 14 19.19 -13.23 -14.66
CA SER A 14 19.65 -14.20 -13.67
C SER A 14 19.41 -13.72 -12.24
N PHE A 15 19.74 -12.46 -11.94
CA PHE A 15 19.49 -11.86 -10.63
C PHE A 15 17.99 -11.81 -10.29
N LEU A 16 17.14 -11.44 -11.24
CA LEU A 16 15.68 -11.44 -11.04
C LEU A 16 15.14 -12.84 -10.74
N ILE A 17 15.58 -13.86 -11.48
CA ILE A 17 15.16 -15.25 -11.26
C ILE A 17 15.59 -15.71 -9.86
N ILE A 18 16.84 -15.46 -9.48
CA ILE A 18 17.35 -15.81 -8.15
C ILE A 18 16.55 -15.08 -7.07
N GLY A 19 16.26 -13.79 -7.25
CA GLY A 19 15.44 -13.00 -6.35
C GLY A 19 14.04 -13.59 -6.16
N ILE A 20 13.37 -13.98 -7.26
CA ILE A 20 12.05 -14.62 -7.21
C ILE A 20 12.11 -15.94 -6.42
N ILE A 21 13.10 -16.79 -6.70
CA ILE A 21 13.25 -18.08 -6.00
C ILE A 21 13.41 -17.84 -4.49
N ILE A 22 14.28 -16.90 -4.10
CA ILE A 22 14.50 -16.55 -2.69
C ILE A 22 13.22 -16.02 -2.05
N SER A 23 12.47 -15.14 -2.73
CA SER A 23 11.20 -14.60 -2.22
C SER A 23 10.16 -15.70 -2.00
N VAL A 24 10.05 -16.67 -2.90
CA VAL A 24 9.13 -17.82 -2.75
C VAL A 24 9.53 -18.67 -1.55
N ILE A 25 10.81 -19.01 -1.42
CA ILE A 25 11.31 -19.78 -0.27
C ILE A 25 11.04 -19.02 1.03
N ALA A 26 11.34 -17.72 1.07
CA ALA A 26 11.10 -16.90 2.24
C ALA A 26 9.62 -16.88 2.64
N TYR A 27 8.71 -16.77 1.66
CA TYR A 27 7.27 -16.78 1.91
C TYR A 27 6.79 -18.07 2.56
N PHE A 28 7.25 -19.24 2.11
CA PHE A 28 6.78 -20.50 2.65
C PHE A 28 7.44 -20.87 3.99
N PHE A 29 8.75 -20.63 4.13
CA PHE A 29 9.54 -21.23 5.21
C PHE A 29 10.10 -20.23 6.23
N ILE A 30 10.16 -18.93 5.92
CA ILE A 30 10.86 -17.94 6.75
C ILE A 30 9.88 -16.94 7.38
N LEU A 31 8.92 -16.44 6.60
CA LEU A 31 8.01 -15.39 7.06
C LEU A 31 7.03 -15.91 8.11
N GLY A 32 6.79 -15.11 9.13
CA GLY A 32 5.72 -15.34 10.11
C GLY A 32 4.34 -14.95 9.56
N ASP A 33 3.28 -15.41 10.22
CA ASP A 33 1.89 -15.23 9.74
C ASP A 33 1.51 -13.76 9.53
N TYR A 34 1.93 -12.86 10.43
CA TYR A 34 1.71 -11.42 10.28
C TYR A 34 2.37 -10.84 9.01
N GLN A 35 3.58 -11.31 8.68
CA GLN A 35 4.32 -10.85 7.50
C GLN A 35 3.67 -11.36 6.22
N LYS A 36 3.24 -12.63 6.19
CA LYS A 36 2.48 -13.20 5.06
C LYS A 36 1.17 -12.44 4.87
N LYS A 37 0.44 -12.18 5.96
CA LYS A 37 -0.80 -11.40 5.93
C LYS A 37 -0.60 -10.01 5.31
N ARG A 38 0.52 -9.33 5.55
CA ARG A 38 0.84 -8.04 4.88
C ARG A 38 1.05 -8.20 3.38
N ILE A 39 1.75 -9.24 2.94
CA ILE A 39 1.93 -9.55 1.51
C ILE A 39 0.58 -9.87 0.86
N ASP A 40 -0.22 -10.73 1.49
CA ASP A 40 -1.55 -11.10 0.97
C ASP A 40 -2.48 -9.90 0.89
N THR A 41 -2.45 -9.02 1.89
CA THR A 41 -3.23 -7.77 1.90
C THR A 41 -2.77 -6.82 0.80
N PHE A 42 -1.47 -6.79 0.47
CA PHE A 42 -0.97 -5.98 -0.63
C PHE A 42 -1.55 -6.44 -1.98
N PHE A 43 -1.67 -7.74 -2.21
CA PHE A 43 -2.29 -8.29 -3.42
C PHE A 43 -3.82 -8.20 -3.41
N ASN A 44 -4.44 -8.43 -2.25
CA ASN A 44 -5.89 -8.39 -2.09
C ASN A 44 -6.25 -7.62 -0.80
N PRO A 45 -6.32 -6.28 -0.87
CA PRO A 45 -6.61 -5.45 0.31
C PRO A 45 -8.05 -5.62 0.81
N LYS A 46 -8.95 -6.17 -0.04
CA LYS A 46 -10.36 -6.41 0.32
C LYS A 46 -10.59 -7.69 1.10
N SER A 47 -9.56 -8.52 1.27
CA SER A 47 -9.64 -9.77 2.03
C SER A 47 -9.86 -9.55 3.53
N ASP A 48 -9.38 -8.42 4.08
CA ASP A 48 -9.53 -8.06 5.49
C ASP A 48 -9.67 -6.54 5.65
N LEU A 49 -10.91 -6.05 5.50
CA LEU A 49 -11.24 -4.62 5.56
C LEU A 49 -11.17 -4.02 6.98
N LEU A 50 -11.23 -4.85 8.02
CA LEU A 50 -11.23 -4.39 9.41
C LEU A 50 -9.88 -4.59 10.11
N GLY A 51 -9.02 -5.44 9.55
CA GLY A 51 -7.67 -5.68 10.07
C GLY A 51 -6.60 -5.08 9.17
N SER A 52 -5.87 -5.92 8.44
CA SER A 52 -4.67 -5.49 7.73
C SER A 52 -4.92 -4.51 6.59
N GLY A 53 -6.11 -4.53 5.98
CA GLY A 53 -6.54 -3.63 4.90
C GLY A 53 -7.28 -2.38 5.38
N TYR A 54 -7.44 -2.18 6.69
CA TYR A 54 -8.27 -1.11 7.26
C TYR A 54 -7.88 0.29 6.77
N ASN A 55 -6.60 0.67 6.90
CA ASN A 55 -6.15 2.01 6.47
C ASN A 55 -6.38 2.25 4.97
N ILE A 56 -6.18 1.22 4.13
CA ILE A 56 -6.42 1.31 2.68
C ILE A 56 -7.92 1.53 2.41
N ASN A 57 -8.78 0.81 3.13
CA ASN A 57 -10.23 0.98 3.01
C ASN A 57 -10.67 2.39 3.45
N GLN A 58 -10.19 2.87 4.59
CA GLN A 58 -10.51 4.21 5.09
C GLN A 58 -10.01 5.32 4.16
N ALA A 59 -8.83 5.16 3.56
CA ALA A 59 -8.31 6.10 2.56
C ALA A 59 -9.22 6.18 1.32
N ASN A 60 -9.72 5.05 0.84
CA ASN A 60 -10.66 5.02 -0.28
C ASN A 60 -12.01 5.67 0.08
N ILE A 61 -12.52 5.43 1.29
CA ILE A 61 -13.76 6.04 1.79
C ILE A 61 -13.58 7.56 1.94
N SER A 62 -12.45 7.99 2.52
CA SER A 62 -12.07 9.40 2.67
C SER A 62 -12.16 10.11 1.32
N LEU A 63 -11.40 9.63 0.34
CA LEU A 63 -11.37 10.18 -1.02
C LEU A 63 -12.76 10.18 -1.68
N GLY A 64 -13.53 9.09 -1.53
CA GLY A 64 -14.87 9.00 -2.11
C GLY A 64 -15.89 9.92 -1.44
N SER A 65 -15.69 10.27 -0.17
CA SER A 65 -16.64 11.05 0.60
C SER A 65 -16.58 12.56 0.34
N GLY A 66 -15.47 13.07 -0.24
CA GLY A 66 -15.35 14.46 -0.67
C GLY A 66 -16.16 14.82 -1.92
N GLY A 67 -16.65 13.83 -2.67
CA GLY A 67 -17.38 14.10 -3.91
C GLY A 67 -16.52 14.82 -4.96
N LEU A 68 -17.13 15.68 -5.79
CA LEU A 68 -16.41 16.37 -6.87
C LEU A 68 -15.61 17.59 -6.42
N PHE A 69 -15.98 18.18 -5.28
CA PHE A 69 -15.48 19.49 -4.85
C PHE A 69 -14.83 19.46 -3.46
N GLY A 70 -14.85 18.31 -2.78
CA GLY A 70 -14.45 18.22 -1.38
C GLY A 70 -15.58 18.56 -0.41
N LYS A 71 -15.37 18.25 0.88
CA LYS A 71 -16.29 18.64 1.98
C LYS A 71 -16.03 20.06 2.49
N GLY A 72 -14.87 20.64 2.21
CA GLY A 72 -14.35 21.87 2.78
C GLY A 72 -13.13 21.61 3.67
N LEU A 73 -12.18 22.56 3.67
CA LEU A 73 -10.99 22.54 4.51
C LEU A 73 -11.37 22.40 5.99
N GLY A 74 -10.83 21.39 6.68
CA GLY A 74 -11.14 21.11 8.08
C GLY A 74 -12.42 20.30 8.32
N GLU A 75 -13.21 20.01 7.28
CA GLU A 75 -14.47 19.26 7.40
C GLU A 75 -14.31 17.76 7.09
N GLY A 76 -13.06 17.31 6.86
CA GLY A 76 -12.73 15.91 6.59
C GLY A 76 -12.93 15.00 7.81
N THR A 77 -14.01 14.22 7.82
CA THR A 77 -14.32 13.35 8.96
C THR A 77 -13.41 12.12 9.06
N GLN A 78 -12.94 11.55 7.95
CA GLN A 78 -12.03 10.40 7.98
C GLN A 78 -10.62 10.81 8.41
N SER A 79 -10.20 11.99 7.98
CA SER A 79 -8.91 12.59 8.31
C SER A 79 -8.86 13.08 9.76
N HIS A 80 -9.82 13.91 10.19
CA HIS A 80 -9.78 14.59 11.49
C HIS A 80 -10.28 13.74 12.68
N LEU A 81 -11.10 12.71 12.45
CA LEU A 81 -11.56 11.80 13.52
C LEU A 81 -10.62 10.60 13.75
N ALA A 82 -9.38 10.69 13.27
CA ALA A 82 -8.34 9.67 13.46
C ALA A 82 -8.71 8.27 12.95
N PHE A 83 -9.60 8.16 11.94
CA PHE A 83 -9.80 6.93 11.20
C PHE A 83 -8.59 6.59 10.31
N LEU A 84 -7.81 7.61 9.95
CA LEU A 84 -6.49 7.50 9.35
C LEU A 84 -5.46 8.13 10.32
N PRO A 85 -4.72 7.33 11.10
CA PRO A 85 -3.82 7.85 12.14
C PRO A 85 -2.77 8.83 11.61
N GLU A 86 -2.27 8.57 10.39
CA GLU A 86 -1.21 9.32 9.73
C GLU A 86 -1.74 9.92 8.40
N TYR A 87 -2.86 10.65 8.48
CA TYR A 87 -3.53 11.18 7.29
C TYR A 87 -2.70 12.24 6.55
N GLU A 88 -1.85 12.98 7.27
CA GLU A 88 -1.02 14.07 6.73
C GLU A 88 0.19 13.57 5.93
N THR A 89 0.71 12.39 6.26
CA THR A 89 1.97 11.87 5.70
C THR A 89 1.70 10.78 4.66
N ASP A 90 1.13 9.67 5.09
CA ASP A 90 0.93 8.48 4.25
C ASP A 90 -0.32 8.58 3.36
N PHE A 91 -1.28 9.43 3.72
CA PHE A 91 -2.60 9.52 3.09
C PHE A 91 -3.01 10.93 2.67
N ILE A 92 -2.03 11.81 2.43
CA ILE A 92 -2.28 13.23 2.11
C ILE A 92 -3.21 13.42 0.91
N PHE A 93 -3.13 12.54 -0.10
CA PHE A 93 -3.99 12.62 -1.27
C PHE A 93 -5.46 12.31 -0.94
N SER A 94 -5.73 11.27 -0.13
CA SER A 94 -7.09 10.94 0.28
C SER A 94 -7.67 11.92 1.30
N ALA A 95 -6.82 12.56 2.12
CA ALA A 95 -7.23 13.62 3.03
C ALA A 95 -7.59 14.89 2.24
N PHE A 96 -6.72 15.31 1.32
CA PHE A 96 -6.96 16.46 0.47
C PHE A 96 -8.17 16.29 -0.45
N GLY A 97 -8.46 15.08 -0.93
CA GLY A 97 -9.65 14.82 -1.74
C GLY A 97 -10.93 14.66 -0.92
N GLU A 98 -10.83 14.49 0.40
CA GLU A 98 -11.97 14.51 1.31
C GLU A 98 -12.41 15.95 1.60
N GLU A 99 -11.43 16.82 1.85
CA GLU A 99 -11.61 18.28 1.99
C GLU A 99 -11.93 18.96 0.67
#